data_AF-A0A7W0Q0I5-F1
#
_entry.id   AF-A0A7W0Q0I5-F1
#
_cell.length_a   1.000
_cell.length_b   1.000
_cell.length_c   1.000
_cell.angle_alpha   90.00
_cell.angle_beta   90.00
_cell.angle_gamma   90.00
#
_symmetry.space_group_name_H-M   'P 1'
#
loop_
_entity.id
_entity.type
_entity.pdbx_description
1 polymer ?
#
loop_
_entity_poly.entity_id
_entity_poly.type
_entity_poly.pdbx_seq_one_letter_code
_entity_poly.pdbx_strand_id
1 'polypeptide(L)' 'MIATTLIVDGRNVQRSLWPNIRSERLVGLVRDWATRNDVRPLIVFDGRAPVEADD' A
#
# COMPACT_ATOMS: atom_id res chain seq x y z
N MET A 1 -13.87 -16.85 -3.79
CA MET A 1 -13.08 -16.34 -2.65
C MET A 1 -13.07 -14.83 -2.71
N ILE A 2 -13.36 -14.16 -1.60
CA ILE A 2 -13.17 -12.71 -1.47
C ILE A 2 -11.70 -12.52 -1.05
N ALA A 3 -10.91 -11.83 -1.88
CA ALA A 3 -9.50 -11.56 -1.56
C ALA A 3 -9.39 -10.30 -0.70
N THR A 4 -8.72 -10.39 0.45
CA THR A 4 -8.46 -9.25 1.32
C THR A 4 -7.60 -8.22 0.60
N THR A 5 -8.06 -6.97 0.56
CA THR A 5 -7.31 -5.86 -0.06
C THR A 5 -6.50 -5.12 0.99
N LEU A 6 -5.20 -5.01 0.77
CA LEU A 6 -4.28 -4.17 1.56
C LEU A 6 -4.18 -2.80 0.92
N ILE A 7 -4.65 -1.76 1.59
CA ILE A 7 -4.52 -0.38 1.13
C ILE A 7 -3.29 0.24 1.81
N VAL A 8 -2.38 0.80 1.01
CA VAL A 8 -1.15 1.44 1.50
C VAL A 8 -1.10 2.88 1.02
N ASP A 9 -1.04 3.83 1.96
CA ASP A 9 -0.64 5.21 1.68
C ASP A 9 0.89 5.26 1.55
N GLY A 10 1.37 5.27 0.31
CA GLY A 10 2.79 5.31 0.00
C GLY A 10 3.46 6.60 0.47
N ARG A 11 2.73 7.73 0.46
CA ARG A 11 3.29 9.01 0.89
C ARG A 11 3.48 9.05 2.39
N ASN A 12 2.53 8.49 3.15
CA ASN A 12 2.64 8.33 4.60
C ASN A 12 3.82 7.42 4.97
N VAL A 13 3.96 6.25 4.33
CA VAL A 13 5.08 5.34 4.58
C VAL A 13 6.42 6.02 4.34
N GLN A 14 6.56 6.72 3.20
CA GLN A 14 7.78 7.46 2.89
C GLN A 14 8.05 8.57 3.91
N ARG A 15 7.04 9.29 4.40
CA ARG A 15 7.25 10.39 5.37
C ARG A 15 7.58 9.89 6.78
N SER A 16 6.93 8.81 7.22
CA SER A 16 6.92 8.41 8.63
C SER A 16 7.89 7.27 8.96
N LEU A 17 8.06 6.32 8.03
CA LEU A 17 8.86 5.12 8.28
C LEU A 17 10.17 5.14 7.51
N TRP A 18 10.14 5.52 6.22
CA TRP A 18 11.30 5.44 5.33
C TRP A 18 11.55 6.74 4.54
N PRO A 19 12.08 7.80 5.19
CA PRO A 19 12.23 9.16 4.64
C PRO A 19 12.92 9.30 3.28
N ASN A 20 13.66 8.29 2.80
CA ASN A 20 14.41 8.35 1.54
C ASN A 20 14.13 7.19 0.59
N ILE A 21 13.11 6.37 0.85
CA ILE A 21 12.83 5.24 -0.03
C ILE A 21 12.21 5.73 -1.34
N ARG A 22 12.79 5.28 -2.46
CA ARG A 22 12.21 5.49 -3.79
C ARG A 22 10.88 4.74 -3.89
N SER A 23 9.91 5.33 -4.59
CA SER A 23 8.56 4.75 -4.72
C SER A 23 8.59 3.33 -5.30
N GLU A 24 9.46 3.06 -6.27
CA GLU A 24 9.61 1.74 -6.89
C GLU A 24 10.08 0.69 -5.88
N ARG A 25 10.98 1.09 -4.97
CA ARG A 25 11.46 0.20 -3.92
C ARG A 25 10.36 -0.10 -2.90
N LEU A 26 9.56 0.91 -2.53
CA LEU A 26 8.40 0.70 -1.67
C LEU A 26 7.38 -0.26 -2.31
N VAL A 27 7.07 -0.08 -3.61
CA VAL A 27 6.17 -0.98 -4.34
C VAL A 27 6.66 -2.42 -4.30
N GLY A 28 7.96 -2.66 -4.53
CA GLY A 28 8.54 -3.99 -4.43
C GLY A 28 8.37 -4.62 -3.05
N LEU A 29 8.67 -3.86 -1.99
CA LEU A 29 8.53 -4.34 -0.61
C LEU A 29 7.08 -4.66 -0.24
N VAL A 30 6.12 -3.83 -0.66
CA VAL A 30 4.69 -4.08 -0.43
C VAL A 30 4.23 -5.33 -1.18
N ARG A 31 4.69 -5.55 -2.42
CA ARG A 31 4.36 -6.77 -3.18
C ARG A 31 4.90 -8.01 -2.49
N ASP A 32 6.16 -8.00 -2.09
CA ASP A 32 6.79 -9.13 -1.38
C ASP A 32 6.04 -9.46 -0.08
N TRP A 33 5.63 -8.43 0.66
CA TRP A 33 4.83 -8.60 1.87
C TRP A 33 3.44 -9.16 1.55
N ALA A 34 2.75 -8.59 0.55
CA ALA A 34 1.40 -9.00 0.18
C ALA A 34 1.34 -10.45 -0.29
N THR A 35 2.32 -10.90 -1.07
CA THR A 35 2.45 -12.32 -1.48
C THR A 35 2.63 -13.26 -0.29
N ARG A 36 3.44 -12.88 0.71
CA ARG A 36 3.64 -13.70 1.92
C ARG A 36 2.41 -13.79 2.81
N ASN A 37 1.48 -12.84 2.69
CA ASN A 37 0.29 -12.73 3.53
C ASN A 37 -1.02 -13.04 2.78
N ASP A 38 -0.93 -13.48 1.52
CA ASP A 38 -2.07 -13.80 0.65
C ASP A 38 -3.12 -12.66 0.54
N VAL A 39 -2.64 -11.42 0.40
CA VAL A 39 -3.49 -10.23 0.21
C VAL A 39 -3.20 -9.53 -1.11
N ARG A 40 -4.17 -8.76 -1.60
CA ARG A 40 -4.03 -7.96 -2.81
C ARG A 40 -3.66 -6.50 -2.46
N PRO A 41 -2.49 -5.99 -2.85
CA PRO A 41 -2.09 -4.63 -2.51
C PRO A 41 -2.69 -3.58 -3.47
N LEU A 42 -3.12 -2.45 -2.91
CA LEU A 42 -3.43 -1.20 -3.60
C LEU A 42 -2.60 -0.08 -2.95
N ILE A 43 -1.65 0.48 -3.69
CA ILE A 43 -0.72 1.49 -3.19
C ILE A 43 -1.08 2.84 -3.81
N VAL A 44 -1.31 3.84 -2.97
CA VAL A 44 -1.67 5.20 -3.38
C VAL A 44 -0.53 6.14 -2.99
N PHE A 45 0.03 6.87 -3.96
CA PHE A 45 1.10 7.84 -3.74
C PHE A 45 0.62 9.29 -3.77
N ASP A 46 -0.28 9.60 -4.71
CA ASP A 46 -0.97 10.88 -4.80
C ASP A 46 -2.40 10.64 -5.29
N GLY A 47 -3.35 11.26 -4.59
CA GLY A 47 -4.79 11.03 -4.74
C GLY A 47 -5.48 11.09 -3.39
N ARG A 48 -6.77 11.44 -3.35
CA ARG A 48 -7.57 11.27 -2.12
C ARG A 48 -7.45 9.81 -1.70
N ALA A 49 -7.20 9.58 -0.41
CA ALA A 49 -7.27 8.24 0.16
C ALA A 49 -8.59 7.58 -0.26
N PRO A 50 -8.60 6.27 -0.58
CA PRO A 50 -9.84 5.58 -0.85
C PRO A 50 -10.78 5.79 0.34
N VAL A 51 -11.97 6.29 0.02
CA VAL A 51 -13.04 6.50 1.00
C VAL A 51 -13.60 5.14 1.37
N GLU A 52 -13.95 4.95 2.64
CA GLU A 52 -14.76 3.79 3.02
C GLU A 52 -16.02 3.79 2.15
N ALA A 53 -16.31 2.65 1.53
CA ALA A 53 -17.64 2.41 1.01
C ALA A 53 -18.50 2.09 2.23
N ASP A 54 -19.27 3.05 2.71
CA ASP A 54 -20.36 2.76 3.64
C ASP A 54 -21.30 1.74 2.96
N ASP A 55 -21.58 0.63 3.64
CA ASP A 55 -22.59 -0.36 3.21
C ASP A 55 -24.00 0.25 3.15
#